data_AF-A0ABD3LQ12-F1
#
_entry.id   AF-A0ABD3LQ12-F1
#
_cell.length_a   1.000
_cell.length_b   1.000
_cell.length_c   1.000
_cell.angle_alpha   90.00
_cell.angle_beta   90.00
_cell.angle_gamma   90.00
#
_symmetry.space_group_name_H-M   'P 1'
#
loop_
_entity.id
_entity.type
_entity.pdbx_description
1 polymer ?
#
loop_
_entity_poly.entity_id
_entity_poly.type
_entity_poly.pdbx_seq_one_letter_code
_entity_poly.pdbx_strand_id
1 'polypeptide(L)'
;MGNACGRRTRHRHDTRPPTVPSPDKIVHQEPHIPPPNYGPAPPDPLSTRNGRVMGSLPYAHVDSALRSLAGQAEGFGRSAVGGLHGPLYRVTTLADDGPGSLRDGCRKKEPLWIVFELSGSIHLSSYLNVSSYKTIDGRGQRIKITGKGLRLKESEHVIICNLEFEGGRGPDVDGIQIKPNSKHIWIDRCSLRDYEDGLIDITRQSTDITISRCHFSAHDKTILIGADPSHVEDRCIRVTIHHCFFDGTRQRHPRVRFAKVHLYNNYTRNWGIYAVCASVESQIFSQCNIYEAGQKKLAFKYLTEKASC
;
A
#
# COMPACT_ATOMS: atom_id res chain seq x y z
N MET A 1 -58.17 -41.86 -54.66
CA MET A 1 -57.37 -43.03 -54.26
C MET A 1 -56.59 -42.56 -53.04
N GLY A 2 -56.99 -42.80 -51.79
CA GLY A 2 -57.03 -44.08 -51.05
C GLY A 2 -55.63 -44.33 -50.44
N ASN A 3 -55.37 -44.77 -49.20
CA ASN A 3 -56.13 -45.23 -48.02
C ASN A 3 -55.20 -45.12 -46.76
N ALA A 4 -55.62 -45.13 -45.48
CA ALA A 4 -56.93 -45.05 -44.82
C ALA A 4 -56.79 -44.73 -43.29
N CYS A 5 -57.93 -44.72 -42.59
CA CYS A 5 -58.23 -44.66 -41.14
C CYS A 5 -57.17 -45.10 -40.09
N GLY A 6 -57.14 -44.40 -38.93
CA GLY A 6 -56.42 -44.83 -37.72
C GLY A 6 -56.82 -44.08 -36.43
N ARG A 7 -58.00 -44.36 -35.85
CA ARG A 7 -58.38 -43.89 -34.50
C ARG A 7 -57.51 -44.57 -33.42
N ARG A 8 -56.91 -43.81 -32.50
CA ARG A 8 -56.57 -44.29 -31.15
C ARG A 8 -56.92 -43.26 -30.06
N THR A 9 -57.17 -43.78 -28.88
CA THR A 9 -57.91 -43.16 -27.77
C THR A 9 -57.04 -42.27 -26.87
N ARG A 10 -57.69 -41.27 -26.24
CA ARG A 10 -57.10 -40.52 -25.13
C ARG A 10 -57.07 -41.40 -23.88
N HIS A 11 -55.89 -41.63 -23.31
CA HIS A 11 -55.74 -41.93 -21.89
C HIS A 11 -54.96 -40.79 -21.23
N ARG A 12 -55.55 -40.18 -20.20
CA ARG A 12 -54.84 -39.28 -19.29
C ARG A 12 -53.98 -40.15 -18.39
N HIS A 13 -52.66 -39.98 -18.42
CA HIS A 13 -51.81 -40.41 -17.32
C HIS A 13 -51.52 -39.22 -16.41
N ASP A 14 -51.93 -39.35 -15.14
CA ASP A 14 -51.55 -38.47 -14.05
C ASP A 14 -50.11 -38.81 -13.65
N THR A 15 -49.15 -37.95 -13.99
CA THR A 15 -47.74 -38.10 -13.60
C THR A 15 -47.33 -36.96 -12.66
N ARG A 16 -47.47 -37.21 -11.36
CA ARG A 16 -46.84 -36.38 -10.32
C ARG A 16 -45.32 -36.48 -10.45
N PRO A 17 -44.56 -35.40 -10.21
CA PRO A 17 -43.10 -35.47 -10.18
C PRO A 17 -42.63 -36.35 -9.00
N PRO A 18 -41.50 -37.07 -9.15
CA PRO A 18 -40.99 -37.95 -8.10
C PRO A 18 -40.46 -37.14 -6.91
N THR A 19 -40.78 -37.58 -5.70
CA THR A 19 -40.26 -37.04 -4.45
C THR A 19 -38.78 -37.42 -4.27
N VAL A 20 -37.93 -36.43 -4.03
CA VAL A 20 -36.51 -36.64 -3.71
C VAL A 20 -36.37 -37.23 -2.30
N PRO A 21 -35.66 -38.35 -2.09
CA PRO A 21 -35.38 -38.87 -0.75
C PRO A 21 -34.36 -37.98 -0.03
N SER A 22 -34.58 -37.75 1.27
CA SER A 22 -33.61 -37.06 2.13
C SER A 22 -32.39 -37.95 2.38
N PRO A 23 -31.15 -37.40 2.42
CA PRO A 23 -29.96 -38.21 2.69
C PRO A 23 -29.88 -38.61 4.17
N ASP A 24 -29.67 -39.90 4.43
CA ASP A 24 -29.42 -40.43 5.77
C ASP A 24 -28.12 -39.89 6.38
N LYS A 25 -28.12 -39.70 7.69
CA LYS A 25 -26.96 -39.23 8.46
C LYS A 25 -25.94 -40.35 8.64
N ILE A 26 -24.93 -40.41 7.76
CA ILE A 26 -23.72 -41.20 8.02
C ILE A 26 -22.82 -40.42 8.99
N VAL A 27 -22.64 -40.96 10.19
CA VAL A 27 -21.72 -40.41 11.20
C VAL A 27 -20.32 -40.98 10.96
N HIS A 28 -19.42 -40.16 10.42
CA HIS A 28 -17.99 -40.47 10.44
C HIS A 28 -17.41 -40.06 11.80
N GLN A 29 -16.86 -41.01 12.54
CA GLN A 29 -15.99 -40.72 13.69
C GLN A 29 -14.56 -40.46 13.18
N GLU A 30 -14.06 -39.25 13.39
CA GLU A 30 -12.62 -38.97 13.24
C GLU A 30 -11.84 -39.53 14.45
N PRO A 31 -10.62 -40.07 14.24
CA PRO A 31 -9.79 -40.55 15.34
C PRO A 31 -9.28 -39.40 16.20
N HIS A 32 -9.49 -39.50 17.51
CA HIS A 32 -9.15 -38.46 18.48
C HIS A 32 -7.63 -38.39 18.70
N ILE A 33 -6.97 -37.40 18.09
CA ILE A 33 -5.55 -37.11 18.35
C ILE A 33 -5.45 -36.17 19.57
N PRO A 34 -4.72 -36.52 20.63
CA PRO A 34 -4.51 -35.61 21.76
C PRO A 34 -3.59 -34.43 21.35
N PRO A 35 -3.84 -33.21 21.84
CA PRO A 35 -3.00 -32.06 21.50
C PRO A 35 -1.59 -32.21 22.08
N PRO A 36 -0.55 -31.69 21.40
CA PRO A 36 0.82 -31.73 21.92
C PRO A 36 0.95 -30.94 23.22
N ASN A 37 1.67 -31.52 24.18
CA ASN A 37 1.90 -30.96 25.51
C ASN A 37 2.93 -29.82 25.45
N TYR A 38 2.48 -28.59 25.17
CA TYR A 38 3.29 -27.40 25.37
C TYR A 38 3.35 -27.07 26.87
N GLY A 39 4.56 -26.81 27.37
CA GLY A 39 4.78 -26.37 28.75
C GLY A 39 4.08 -25.03 29.07
N PRO A 40 4.07 -24.60 30.35
CA PRO A 40 3.31 -23.44 30.79
C PRO A 40 3.63 -22.21 29.94
N ALA A 41 2.57 -21.59 29.39
CA ALA A 41 2.68 -20.38 28.59
C ALA A 41 3.35 -19.24 29.40
N PRO A 42 4.09 -18.33 28.74
CA PRO A 42 4.59 -17.13 29.40
C PRO A 42 3.42 -16.31 29.98
N PRO A 43 3.62 -15.60 31.10
CA PRO A 43 2.54 -14.89 31.77
C PRO A 43 1.90 -13.83 30.88
N ASP A 44 0.58 -13.84 30.85
CA ASP A 44 -0.28 -12.94 30.08
C ASP A 44 -0.03 -11.47 30.50
N PRO A 45 0.25 -10.52 29.59
CA PRO A 45 0.54 -9.13 29.96
C PRO A 45 -0.69 -8.33 30.46
N LEU A 46 -1.80 -9.00 30.80
CA LEU A 46 -3.07 -8.43 31.22
C LEU A 46 -3.06 -7.98 32.70
N SER A 47 -2.22 -6.98 33.00
CA SER A 47 -2.34 -6.18 34.22
C SER A 47 -3.64 -5.36 34.19
N THR A 48 -4.69 -5.89 34.81
CA THR A 48 -6.00 -5.25 34.85
C THR A 48 -6.08 -4.16 35.92
N ARG A 49 -6.06 -2.90 35.49
CA ARG A 49 -6.70 -1.79 36.23
C ARG A 49 -7.81 -1.18 35.37
N ASN A 50 -9.03 -1.21 35.90
CA ASN A 50 -10.22 -0.52 35.39
C ASN A 50 -10.69 -0.86 33.96
N GLY A 51 -11.05 -2.14 33.73
CA GLY A 51 -12.28 -2.53 33.00
C GLY A 51 -12.52 -2.06 31.56
N ARG A 52 -11.57 -1.36 30.94
CA ARG A 52 -11.69 -0.84 29.57
C ARG A 52 -10.48 -1.33 28.80
N VAL A 53 -10.71 -2.26 27.86
CA VAL A 53 -9.70 -2.63 26.87
C VAL A 53 -9.54 -1.43 25.93
N MET A 54 -8.69 -0.48 26.32
CA MET A 54 -8.04 0.38 25.34
C MET A 54 -7.10 -0.53 24.56
N GLY A 55 -7.56 -1.00 23.41
CA GLY A 55 -6.67 -1.63 22.44
C GLY A 55 -5.50 -0.68 22.21
N SER A 56 -4.28 -1.19 22.33
CA SER A 56 -3.07 -0.41 22.04
C SER A 56 -3.22 0.18 20.64
N LEU A 57 -3.01 1.49 20.50
CA LEU A 57 -3.04 2.13 19.19
C LEU A 57 -2.07 1.38 18.26
N PRO A 58 -2.46 1.06 17.01
CA PRO A 58 -1.52 0.51 16.05
C PRO A 58 -0.27 1.38 16.01
N TYR A 59 0.91 0.74 16.00
CA TYR A 59 2.21 1.42 16.00
C TYR A 59 2.58 2.20 17.28
N ALA A 60 1.86 2.08 18.40
CA ALA A 60 2.19 2.77 19.66
C ALA A 60 3.64 2.53 20.16
N HIS A 61 4.29 1.45 19.72
CA HIS A 61 5.65 1.09 20.10
C HIS A 61 6.72 1.44 19.06
N VAL A 62 6.39 1.97 17.86
CA VAL A 62 7.41 2.20 16.81
C VAL A 62 8.53 3.11 17.28
N ASP A 63 8.22 4.10 18.10
CA ASP A 63 9.15 5.10 18.63
C ASP A 63 9.73 4.75 20.01
N SER A 64 9.47 3.54 20.52
CA SER A 64 10.02 3.08 21.81
C SER A 64 11.52 2.77 21.76
N ALA A 65 12.05 2.38 20.60
CA ALA A 65 13.46 2.12 20.37
C ALA A 65 13.83 2.39 18.89
N LEU A 66 15.13 2.54 18.62
CA LEU A 66 15.62 2.83 17.26
C LEU A 66 15.08 1.83 16.22
N ARG A 67 15.10 0.52 16.51
CA ARG A 67 14.68 -0.52 15.56
C ARG A 67 13.26 -1.04 15.76
N SER A 68 12.48 -0.53 16.71
CA SER A 68 11.11 -1.01 16.97
C SER A 68 10.11 -0.71 15.86
N LEU A 69 10.53 0.05 14.83
CA LEU A 69 9.78 0.17 13.58
C LEU A 69 9.74 -1.15 12.78
N ALA A 70 10.79 -1.98 12.83
CA ALA A 70 10.89 -3.16 11.98
C ALA A 70 9.82 -4.22 12.33
N GLY A 71 9.24 -4.85 11.30
CA GLY A 71 8.19 -5.85 11.46
C GLY A 71 6.82 -5.30 11.90
N GLN A 72 6.67 -3.99 12.09
CA GLN A 72 5.37 -3.37 12.45
C GLN A 72 4.48 -3.06 11.25
N ALA A 73 5.03 -3.04 10.03
CA ALA A 73 4.29 -2.73 8.82
C ALA A 73 3.02 -3.61 8.67
N GLU A 74 1.88 -3.00 8.39
CA GLU A 74 0.61 -3.70 8.12
C GLU A 74 0.38 -3.81 6.61
N GLY A 75 -0.63 -4.56 6.19
CA GLY A 75 -1.02 -4.65 4.78
C GLY A 75 -0.03 -5.44 3.91
N PHE A 76 0.01 -5.12 2.61
CA PHE A 76 0.84 -5.85 1.64
C PHE A 76 2.35 -5.60 1.81
N GLY A 77 2.76 -4.43 2.30
CA GLY A 77 4.15 -4.10 2.62
C GLY A 77 4.69 -4.69 3.94
N ARG A 78 3.89 -5.49 4.66
CA ARG A 78 4.25 -6.01 6.02
C ARG A 78 5.60 -6.73 6.11
N SER A 79 6.08 -7.32 5.01
CA SER A 79 7.35 -8.02 4.95
C SER A 79 8.58 -7.10 4.80
N ALA A 80 8.41 -5.77 4.81
CA ALA A 80 9.52 -4.83 4.78
C ALA A 80 10.35 -4.91 6.07
N VAL A 81 11.56 -5.50 6.00
CA VAL A 81 12.49 -5.55 7.15
C VAL A 81 13.48 -4.38 7.16
N GLY A 82 13.59 -3.63 6.06
CA GLY A 82 14.52 -2.50 5.95
C GLY A 82 15.96 -2.93 6.20
N GLY A 83 16.69 -2.09 6.94
CA GLY A 83 18.05 -2.35 7.40
C GLY A 83 18.15 -3.10 8.73
N LEU A 84 17.13 -3.86 9.16
CA LEU A 84 17.08 -4.49 10.50
C LEU A 84 18.33 -5.30 10.87
N HIS A 85 18.96 -5.97 9.91
CA HIS A 85 20.16 -6.79 10.12
C HIS A 85 21.48 -6.09 9.76
N GLY A 86 21.43 -4.80 9.39
CA GLY A 86 22.58 -3.99 9.05
C GLY A 86 23.16 -3.19 10.23
N PRO A 87 24.38 -2.63 10.10
CA PRO A 87 24.86 -1.61 11.03
C PRO A 87 24.04 -0.31 10.92
N LEU A 88 24.26 0.60 11.88
CA LEU A 88 23.74 1.96 11.84
C LEU A 88 24.64 2.82 10.94
N TYR A 89 24.07 3.39 9.89
CA TYR A 89 24.69 4.44 9.09
C TYR A 89 24.19 5.80 9.59
N ARG A 90 25.11 6.73 9.83
CA ARG A 90 24.77 8.09 10.26
C ARG A 90 25.05 9.06 9.13
N VAL A 91 24.02 9.76 8.68
CA VAL A 91 24.14 10.90 7.76
C VAL A 91 24.65 12.08 8.56
N THR A 92 25.83 12.56 8.18
CA THR A 92 26.60 13.62 8.86
C THR A 92 26.73 14.89 8.01
N THR A 93 26.26 14.86 6.75
CA THR A 93 26.22 16.01 5.85
C THR A 93 24.91 16.07 5.06
N LEU A 94 24.45 17.28 4.76
CA LEU A 94 23.29 17.56 3.89
C LEU A 94 23.69 17.67 2.40
N ALA A 95 24.96 17.47 2.07
CA ALA A 95 25.43 17.39 0.69
C ALA A 95 24.74 16.24 -0.07
N ASP A 96 24.51 16.44 -1.37
CA ASP A 96 23.83 15.45 -2.22
C ASP A 96 24.58 14.13 -2.31
N ASP A 97 25.92 14.15 -2.38
CA ASP A 97 26.79 12.99 -2.57
C ASP A 97 28.07 13.08 -1.73
N GLY A 98 28.83 11.99 -1.68
CA GLY A 98 30.08 11.88 -0.93
C GLY A 98 29.94 11.22 0.45
N PRO A 99 31.06 10.94 1.15
CA PRO A 99 31.05 10.24 2.43
C PRO A 99 30.18 10.93 3.48
N GLY A 100 29.36 10.16 4.19
CA GLY A 100 28.44 10.68 5.22
C GLY A 100 27.16 11.32 4.67
N SER A 101 26.96 11.38 3.35
CA SER A 101 25.70 11.82 2.74
C SER A 101 24.63 10.72 2.81
N LEU A 102 23.36 11.11 2.70
CA LEU A 102 22.25 10.15 2.53
C LEU A 102 22.46 9.25 1.30
N ARG A 103 23.10 9.77 0.25
CA ARG A 103 23.32 9.10 -1.03
C ARG A 103 24.40 8.02 -0.97
N ASP A 104 25.48 8.24 -0.23
CA ASP A 104 26.47 7.20 0.08
C ASP A 104 25.82 6.06 0.86
N GLY A 105 25.03 6.36 1.91
CA GLY A 105 24.27 5.35 2.65
C GLY A 105 23.28 4.54 1.80
N CYS A 106 22.48 5.22 0.96
CA CYS A 106 21.43 4.56 0.17
C CYS A 106 21.95 3.64 -0.95
N ARG A 107 23.13 3.92 -1.51
CA ARG A 107 23.75 3.16 -2.61
C ARG A 107 24.57 1.95 -2.17
N LYS A 108 24.90 1.85 -0.88
CA LYS A 108 25.65 0.72 -0.30
C LYS A 108 24.87 -0.59 -0.47
N LYS A 109 25.59 -1.71 -0.69
CA LYS A 109 24.96 -3.01 -1.01
C LYS A 109 24.50 -3.73 0.25
N GLU A 110 25.27 -3.60 1.32
CA GLU A 110 24.98 -4.13 2.64
C GLU A 110 23.67 -3.55 3.21
N PRO A 111 22.93 -4.30 4.05
CA PRO A 111 21.80 -3.76 4.78
C PRO A 111 22.24 -2.57 5.65
N LEU A 112 21.44 -1.50 5.72
CA LEU A 112 21.75 -0.33 6.57
C LEU A 112 20.51 0.28 7.20
N TRP A 113 20.59 0.55 8.51
CA TRP A 113 19.67 1.46 9.18
C TRP A 113 20.27 2.87 9.11
N ILE A 114 19.71 3.73 8.27
CA ILE A 114 20.19 5.09 8.00
C ILE A 114 19.45 6.05 8.92
N VAL A 115 20.18 6.77 9.78
CA VAL A 115 19.69 7.88 10.61
C VAL A 115 20.45 9.16 10.28
N PHE A 116 20.02 10.29 10.85
CA PHE A 116 20.60 11.60 10.60
C PHE A 116 21.09 12.23 11.92
N GLU A 117 22.30 12.80 11.92
CA GLU A 117 22.82 13.55 13.08
C GLU A 117 22.36 15.02 13.10
N LEU A 118 21.80 15.49 11.99
CA LEU A 118 21.45 16.89 11.74
C LEU A 118 20.14 16.98 10.93
N SER A 119 19.35 18.00 11.24
CA SER A 119 18.15 18.39 10.49
C SER A 119 18.49 19.33 9.34
N GLY A 120 17.69 19.32 8.27
CA GLY A 120 17.79 20.27 7.17
C GLY A 120 17.29 19.74 5.83
N SER A 121 17.61 20.48 4.76
CA SER A 121 17.23 20.14 3.38
C SER A 121 18.41 19.51 2.63
N ILE A 122 18.18 18.35 2.04
CA ILE A 122 19.09 17.68 1.11
C ILE A 122 18.56 17.95 -0.31
N HIS A 123 19.38 18.58 -1.15
CA HIS A 123 19.03 18.87 -2.54
C HIS A 123 19.58 17.80 -3.47
N LEU A 124 18.70 16.98 -4.05
CA LEU A 124 19.08 15.89 -4.95
C LEU A 124 19.23 16.41 -6.38
N SER A 125 20.45 16.48 -6.90
CA SER A 125 20.74 16.86 -8.30
C SER A 125 20.23 15.83 -9.31
N SER A 126 20.16 14.57 -8.87
CA SER A 126 19.72 13.40 -9.64
C SER A 126 18.85 12.50 -8.76
N TYR A 127 18.02 11.64 -9.36
CA TYR A 127 17.26 10.65 -8.59
C TYR A 127 18.17 9.85 -7.66
N LEU A 128 17.81 9.80 -6.37
CA LEU A 128 18.54 9.02 -5.40
C LEU A 128 18.08 7.56 -5.47
N ASN A 129 18.91 6.72 -6.09
CA ASN A 129 18.71 5.27 -6.05
C ASN A 129 18.86 4.75 -4.61
N VAL A 130 17.82 4.07 -4.11
CA VAL A 130 17.85 3.38 -2.81
C VAL A 130 17.94 1.89 -3.09
N SER A 131 19.06 1.26 -2.71
CA SER A 131 19.25 -0.20 -2.85
C SER A 131 18.41 -0.98 -1.84
N SER A 132 18.32 -2.30 -2.02
CA SER A 132 17.63 -3.21 -1.09
C SER A 132 18.15 -3.13 0.36
N TYR A 133 17.32 -3.59 1.30
CA TYR A 133 17.64 -3.72 2.74
C TYR A 133 18.04 -2.39 3.40
N LYS A 134 17.28 -1.33 3.15
CA LYS A 134 17.52 0.00 3.73
C LYS A 134 16.34 0.42 4.61
N THR A 135 16.63 0.93 5.79
CA THR A 135 15.70 1.81 6.51
C THR A 135 16.24 3.22 6.39
N ILE A 136 15.49 4.15 5.81
CA ILE A 136 15.77 5.59 5.90
C ILE A 136 14.88 6.15 7.00
N ASP A 137 15.48 6.45 8.14
CA ASP A 137 14.79 6.78 9.39
C ASP A 137 15.04 8.23 9.78
N GLY A 138 14.13 9.12 9.37
CA GLY A 138 14.18 10.54 9.69
C GLY A 138 13.68 10.90 11.09
N ARG A 139 13.36 9.94 11.96
CA ARG A 139 12.78 10.24 13.29
C ARG A 139 13.76 10.96 14.20
N GLY A 140 13.22 11.87 15.01
CA GLY A 140 14.02 12.77 15.86
C GLY A 140 14.70 13.90 15.09
N GLN A 141 14.60 13.94 13.76
CA GLN A 141 15.13 15.00 12.91
C GLN A 141 14.05 15.52 11.95
N ARG A 142 14.31 16.67 11.33
CA ARG A 142 13.49 17.22 10.23
C ARG A 142 14.31 17.20 8.96
N ILE A 143 14.11 16.16 8.16
CA ILE A 143 14.84 15.93 6.91
C ILE A 143 13.91 16.21 5.73
N LYS A 144 14.28 17.19 4.92
CA LYS A 144 13.58 17.55 3.69
C LYS A 144 14.38 17.15 2.46
N ILE A 145 13.76 16.41 1.55
CA ILE A 145 14.29 16.05 0.25
C ILE A 145 13.71 17.03 -0.79
N THR A 146 14.58 17.59 -1.63
CA THR A 146 14.22 18.58 -2.66
C THR A 146 14.94 18.30 -3.99
N GLY A 147 14.52 18.93 -5.08
CA GLY A 147 15.15 18.79 -6.40
C GLY A 147 14.61 17.57 -7.17
N LYS A 148 15.24 16.41 -7.02
CA LYS A 148 14.71 15.10 -7.46
C LYS A 148 14.12 14.31 -6.29
N GLY A 149 13.58 13.13 -6.57
CA GLY A 149 13.03 12.22 -5.57
C GLY A 149 13.93 11.01 -5.26
N LEU A 150 13.38 10.09 -4.48
CA LEU A 150 13.93 8.74 -4.33
C LEU A 150 13.49 7.86 -5.50
N ARG A 151 14.34 6.90 -5.88
CA ARG A 151 14.01 5.86 -6.86
C ARG A 151 14.39 4.48 -6.33
N LEU A 152 13.40 3.62 -6.21
CA LEU A 152 13.53 2.21 -5.89
C LEU A 152 13.35 1.45 -7.20
N LYS A 153 14.43 0.82 -7.67
CA LYS A 153 14.49 0.04 -8.91
C LYS A 153 15.09 -1.32 -8.56
N GLU A 154 14.40 -2.40 -8.93
CA GLU A 154 14.83 -3.79 -8.64
C GLU A 154 15.22 -3.97 -7.17
N SER A 155 14.52 -3.29 -6.26
CA SER A 155 14.88 -3.13 -4.86
C SER A 155 13.86 -3.81 -3.94
N GLU A 156 14.33 -4.48 -2.89
CA GLU A 156 13.48 -5.17 -1.92
C GLU A 156 13.78 -4.82 -0.47
N HIS A 157 12.77 -4.98 0.40
CA HIS A 157 12.87 -4.74 1.85
C HIS A 157 13.38 -3.32 2.17
N VAL A 158 12.65 -2.30 1.74
CA VAL A 158 12.98 -0.88 2.00
C VAL A 158 11.91 -0.24 2.89
N ILE A 159 12.36 0.48 3.93
CA ILE A 159 11.50 1.29 4.79
C ILE A 159 11.92 2.75 4.65
N ILE A 160 10.96 3.65 4.40
CA ILE A 160 11.16 5.10 4.29
C ILE A 160 10.27 5.73 5.35
N CYS A 161 10.85 6.40 6.34
CA CYS A 161 10.15 6.84 7.54
C CYS A 161 10.47 8.30 7.89
N ASN A 162 9.42 9.09 8.16
CA ASN A 162 9.53 10.44 8.74
C ASN A 162 10.40 11.42 7.90
N LEU A 163 10.18 11.46 6.59
CA LEU A 163 10.82 12.40 5.67
C LEU A 163 9.81 13.40 5.09
N GLU A 164 10.28 14.62 4.83
CA GLU A 164 9.55 15.63 4.05
C GLU A 164 10.05 15.62 2.59
N PHE A 165 9.12 15.70 1.62
CA PHE A 165 9.41 15.82 0.20
C PHE A 165 8.72 17.06 -0.34
N GLU A 166 9.49 18.03 -0.83
CA GLU A 166 8.96 19.30 -1.36
C GLU A 166 9.87 19.90 -2.44
N GLY A 167 9.29 20.62 -3.41
CA GLY A 167 10.06 21.40 -4.38
C GLY A 167 10.75 20.54 -5.44
N GLY A 168 10.09 19.46 -5.89
CA GLY A 168 10.57 18.66 -7.01
C GLY A 168 10.34 19.38 -8.34
N ARG A 169 11.37 19.54 -9.18
CA ARG A 169 11.29 20.35 -10.42
C ARG A 169 11.98 19.70 -11.63
N GLY A 170 11.40 19.94 -12.79
CA GLY A 170 11.83 19.40 -14.09
C GLY A 170 10.98 18.21 -14.55
N PRO A 171 11.19 17.72 -15.79
CA PRO A 171 10.35 16.68 -16.40
C PRO A 171 10.42 15.37 -15.62
N ASP A 172 9.25 14.72 -15.50
CA ASP A 172 9.05 13.41 -14.87
C ASP A 172 9.67 13.29 -13.46
N VAL A 173 9.51 14.36 -12.66
CA VAL A 173 9.99 14.42 -11.28
C VAL A 173 8.88 14.09 -10.29
N ASP A 174 9.00 12.90 -9.72
CA ASP A 174 8.17 12.37 -8.64
C ASP A 174 8.93 12.38 -7.31
N GLY A 175 8.21 12.45 -6.19
CA GLY A 175 8.79 12.37 -4.84
C GLY A 175 9.44 11.02 -4.55
N ILE A 176 8.70 9.93 -4.83
CA ILE A 176 9.15 8.55 -4.67
C ILE A 176 8.71 7.72 -5.88
N GLN A 177 9.67 7.30 -6.69
CA GLN A 177 9.47 6.33 -7.77
C GLN A 177 9.75 4.91 -7.28
N ILE A 178 8.80 3.99 -7.46
CA ILE A 178 8.98 2.55 -7.23
C ILE A 178 8.74 1.83 -8.57
N LYS A 179 9.81 1.68 -9.35
CA LYS A 179 9.78 1.10 -10.70
C LYS A 179 11.18 0.75 -11.25
N PRO A 180 11.36 -0.39 -11.95
CA PRO A 180 10.52 -1.60 -11.99
C PRO A 180 10.80 -2.58 -10.82
N ASN A 181 10.04 -3.67 -10.78
CA ASN A 181 10.35 -4.94 -10.09
C ASN A 181 10.79 -4.80 -8.62
N SER A 182 10.24 -3.84 -7.89
CA SER A 182 10.60 -3.57 -6.50
C SER A 182 9.50 -4.03 -5.53
N LYS A 183 9.86 -4.57 -4.37
CA LYS A 183 8.88 -5.25 -3.48
C LYS A 183 9.18 -5.19 -1.99
N HIS A 184 8.17 -5.45 -1.15
CA HIS A 184 8.29 -5.43 0.31
C HIS A 184 8.77 -4.07 0.81
N ILE A 185 8.01 -3.03 0.47
CA ILE A 185 8.36 -1.63 0.74
C ILE A 185 7.33 -1.00 1.67
N TRP A 186 7.81 -0.16 2.58
CA TRP A 186 6.97 0.59 3.49
C TRP A 186 7.35 2.08 3.51
N ILE A 187 6.38 2.94 3.21
CA ILE A 187 6.50 4.39 3.32
C ILE A 187 5.62 4.83 4.49
N ASP A 188 6.21 5.42 5.53
CA ASP A 188 5.53 5.70 6.80
C ASP A 188 5.80 7.12 7.33
N ARG A 189 4.77 7.82 7.81
CA ARG A 189 4.88 9.18 8.40
C ARG A 189 5.59 10.21 7.50
N CYS A 190 5.62 10.01 6.19
CA CYS A 190 6.23 10.97 5.26
C CYS A 190 5.26 12.10 4.90
N SER A 191 5.75 13.32 4.72
CA SER A 191 4.99 14.44 4.17
C SER A 191 5.43 14.71 2.73
N LEU A 192 4.50 14.77 1.77
CA LEU A 192 4.80 14.94 0.35
C LEU A 192 3.92 16.04 -0.26
N ARG A 193 4.54 16.98 -1.00
CA ARG A 193 3.87 18.12 -1.64
C ARG A 193 4.72 18.74 -2.76
N ASP A 194 4.10 19.52 -3.65
CA ASP A 194 4.80 20.41 -4.58
C ASP A 194 5.94 19.74 -5.40
N TYR A 195 5.61 18.67 -6.14
CA TYR A 195 6.45 18.10 -7.20
C TYR A 195 5.86 18.41 -8.58
N GLU A 196 6.67 18.29 -9.63
CA GLU A 196 6.27 18.64 -11.01
C GLU A 196 5.30 17.61 -11.63
N ASP A 197 5.55 16.30 -11.48
CA ASP A 197 4.62 15.25 -11.92
C ASP A 197 3.86 14.62 -10.75
N GLY A 198 4.31 13.48 -10.22
CA GLY A 198 3.65 12.75 -9.13
C GLY A 198 4.25 13.00 -7.74
N LEU A 199 3.61 12.48 -6.68
CA LEU A 199 4.27 12.33 -5.37
C LEU A 199 4.77 10.91 -5.17
N ILE A 200 3.95 9.89 -5.46
CA ILE A 200 4.33 8.47 -5.39
C ILE A 200 3.87 7.74 -6.64
N ASP A 201 4.81 7.04 -7.27
CA ASP A 201 4.62 6.38 -8.56
C ASP A 201 4.99 4.89 -8.45
N ILE A 202 3.99 4.00 -8.47
CA ILE A 202 4.14 2.53 -8.29
C ILE A 202 3.78 1.84 -9.61
N THR A 203 4.77 1.30 -10.31
CA THR A 203 4.56 0.77 -11.68
C THR A 203 5.52 -0.38 -12.00
N ARG A 204 5.28 -1.04 -13.15
CA ARG A 204 6.17 -2.06 -13.74
C ARG A 204 6.45 -3.19 -12.74
N GLN A 205 5.39 -3.90 -12.39
CA GLN A 205 5.34 -5.05 -11.49
C GLN A 205 5.81 -4.82 -10.05
N SER A 206 6.02 -3.57 -9.63
CA SER A 206 6.42 -3.26 -8.26
C SER A 206 5.26 -3.46 -7.28
N THR A 207 5.42 -4.37 -6.31
CA THR A 207 4.30 -4.95 -5.53
C THR A 207 4.64 -5.09 -4.04
N ASP A 208 3.69 -5.48 -3.20
CA ASP A 208 3.88 -5.64 -1.76
C ASP A 208 4.39 -4.35 -1.09
N ILE A 209 3.57 -3.30 -1.25
CA ILE A 209 3.87 -1.95 -0.78
C ILE A 209 2.81 -1.51 0.24
N THR A 210 3.24 -0.87 1.33
CA THR A 210 2.36 -0.16 2.25
C THR A 210 2.74 1.32 2.31
N ILE A 211 1.73 2.19 2.27
CA ILE A 211 1.83 3.64 2.50
C ILE A 211 0.97 3.95 3.72
N SER A 212 1.57 4.47 4.80
CA SER A 212 0.87 4.66 6.07
C SER A 212 1.16 6.01 6.73
N ARG A 213 0.14 6.64 7.32
CA ARG A 213 0.28 7.92 8.06
C ARG A 213 0.98 9.04 7.28
N CYS A 214 1.01 8.94 5.95
CA CYS A 214 1.61 9.96 5.12
C CYS A 214 0.66 11.14 4.95
N HIS A 215 1.20 12.35 4.89
CA HIS A 215 0.46 13.57 4.62
C HIS A 215 0.77 14.07 3.21
N PHE A 216 -0.25 14.18 2.39
CA PHE A 216 -0.17 14.65 1.01
C PHE A 216 -0.89 16.00 0.91
N SER A 217 -0.19 17.05 0.48
CA SER A 217 -0.78 18.39 0.37
C SER A 217 -0.31 19.12 -0.90
N ALA A 218 -1.00 20.20 -1.27
CA ALA A 218 -0.55 21.19 -2.27
C ALA A 218 0.09 20.58 -3.55
N HIS A 219 -0.62 19.68 -4.23
CA HIS A 219 -0.12 18.94 -5.40
C HIS A 219 -1.24 18.52 -6.35
N ASP A 220 -0.92 18.28 -7.64
CA ASP A 220 -1.90 17.80 -8.62
C ASP A 220 -2.08 16.27 -8.60
N LYS A 221 -1.06 15.52 -9.02
CA LYS A 221 -1.12 14.09 -9.36
C LYS A 221 -0.60 13.18 -8.23
N THR A 222 -1.32 13.06 -7.12
CA THR A 222 -0.79 12.48 -5.87
C THR A 222 -0.16 11.08 -5.96
N ILE A 223 -0.96 10.01 -6.16
CA ILE A 223 -0.47 8.61 -6.17
C ILE A 223 -0.96 7.86 -7.42
N LEU A 224 -0.03 7.41 -8.26
CA LEU A 224 -0.31 6.56 -9.42
C LEU A 224 0.12 5.12 -9.15
N ILE A 225 -0.78 4.18 -9.45
CA ILE A 225 -0.54 2.73 -9.33
C ILE A 225 -0.90 2.12 -10.70
N GLY A 226 0.11 1.70 -11.46
CA GLY A 226 -0.06 1.28 -12.87
C GLY A 226 -0.18 2.46 -13.85
N ALA A 227 0.93 2.80 -14.51
CA ALA A 227 1.01 3.98 -15.37
C ALA A 227 0.49 3.78 -16.80
N ASP A 228 0.54 2.56 -17.31
CA ASP A 228 0.27 2.22 -18.70
C ASP A 228 -0.99 1.34 -18.79
N PRO A 229 -2.05 1.77 -19.52
CA PRO A 229 -3.29 1.00 -19.65
C PRO A 229 -3.14 -0.30 -20.47
N SER A 230 -2.00 -0.51 -21.13
CA SER A 230 -1.68 -1.72 -21.89
C SER A 230 -0.74 -2.67 -21.13
N HIS A 231 -0.13 -2.24 -20.02
CA HIS A 231 0.86 -3.02 -19.29
C HIS A 231 0.23 -4.05 -18.33
N VAL A 232 -0.37 -5.07 -18.93
CA VAL A 232 -1.12 -6.18 -18.31
C VAL A 232 -0.38 -6.94 -17.20
N GLU A 233 0.94 -6.81 -17.09
CA GLU A 233 1.74 -7.42 -16.03
C GLU A 233 1.55 -6.74 -14.66
N ASP A 234 1.09 -5.48 -14.63
CA ASP A 234 0.82 -4.73 -13.39
C ASP A 234 -0.36 -5.31 -12.57
N ARG A 235 -1.03 -6.37 -13.05
CA ARG A 235 -2.01 -7.16 -12.26
C ARG A 235 -1.41 -7.82 -11.01
N CYS A 236 -0.08 -7.97 -10.95
CA CYS A 236 0.61 -8.47 -9.78
C CYS A 236 0.78 -7.42 -8.66
N ILE A 237 0.55 -6.14 -8.93
CA ILE A 237 0.76 -5.04 -7.98
C ILE A 237 -0.26 -5.12 -6.83
N ARG A 238 0.24 -5.10 -5.60
CA ARG A 238 -0.53 -5.10 -4.35
C ARG A 238 -0.09 -3.94 -3.46
N VAL A 239 -1.01 -3.04 -3.14
CA VAL A 239 -0.71 -1.84 -2.32
C VAL A 239 -1.72 -1.66 -1.19
N THR A 240 -1.25 -1.37 0.02
CA THR A 240 -2.09 -0.92 1.13
C THR A 240 -1.85 0.56 1.40
N ILE A 241 -2.91 1.35 1.54
CA ILE A 241 -2.85 2.78 1.86
C ILE A 241 -3.75 3.02 3.08
N HIS A 242 -3.18 3.43 4.21
CA HIS A 242 -3.94 3.56 5.45
C HIS A 242 -3.52 4.67 6.41
N HIS A 243 -4.49 5.27 7.09
CA HIS A 243 -4.29 6.40 8.00
C HIS A 243 -3.58 7.62 7.37
N CYS A 244 -3.54 7.70 6.04
CA CYS A 244 -2.97 8.85 5.32
C CYS A 244 -3.97 10.01 5.29
N PHE A 245 -3.43 11.22 5.18
CA PHE A 245 -4.19 12.45 5.04
C PHE A 245 -3.93 13.09 3.68
N PHE A 246 -4.97 13.31 2.90
CA PHE A 246 -4.95 13.96 1.60
C PHE A 246 -5.62 15.34 1.71
N ASP A 247 -4.82 16.40 1.83
CA ASP A 247 -5.26 17.75 2.13
C ASP A 247 -5.15 18.69 0.92
N GLY A 248 -6.28 18.95 0.26
CA GLY A 248 -6.34 19.91 -0.85
C GLY A 248 -5.59 19.50 -2.13
N THR A 249 -5.10 18.26 -2.19
CA THR A 249 -4.48 17.69 -3.41
C THR A 249 -5.53 17.44 -4.48
N ARG A 250 -5.18 17.67 -5.76
CA ARG A 250 -6.19 17.80 -6.81
C ARG A 250 -6.78 16.46 -7.26
N GLN A 251 -5.97 15.42 -7.35
CA GLN A 251 -6.39 14.11 -7.88
C GLN A 251 -5.47 12.95 -7.45
N ARG A 252 -5.91 11.72 -7.77
CA ARG A 252 -5.16 10.45 -7.62
C ARG A 252 -4.94 10.02 -6.16
N HIS A 253 -5.99 9.70 -5.41
CA HIS A 253 -5.95 9.26 -4.00
C HIS A 253 -6.37 7.78 -3.75
N PRO A 254 -5.91 6.76 -4.49
CA PRO A 254 -4.99 6.75 -5.65
C PRO A 254 -5.72 6.81 -7.01
N ARG A 255 -4.97 6.88 -8.11
CA ARG A 255 -5.40 6.41 -9.44
C ARG A 255 -4.77 5.05 -9.71
N VAL A 256 -5.58 4.07 -10.10
CA VAL A 256 -5.19 2.67 -10.23
C VAL A 256 -5.42 2.15 -11.65
N ARG A 257 -4.53 1.27 -12.12
CA ARG A 257 -4.71 0.34 -13.23
C ARG A 257 -4.16 -1.03 -12.86
N PHE A 258 -4.87 -2.10 -13.22
CA PHE A 258 -4.62 -3.54 -13.00
C PHE A 258 -4.45 -4.02 -11.55
N ALA A 259 -3.95 -3.17 -10.67
CA ALA A 259 -3.50 -3.51 -9.32
C ALA A 259 -4.63 -3.79 -8.33
N LYS A 260 -4.25 -4.45 -7.22
CA LYS A 260 -5.06 -4.68 -6.03
C LYS A 260 -4.68 -3.66 -4.95
N VAL A 261 -5.64 -2.84 -4.54
CA VAL A 261 -5.44 -1.78 -3.54
C VAL A 261 -6.39 -1.98 -2.36
N HIS A 262 -5.84 -2.03 -1.15
CA HIS A 262 -6.60 -1.89 0.08
C HIS A 262 -6.42 -0.48 0.63
N LEU A 263 -7.50 0.30 0.66
CA LEU A 263 -7.53 1.71 1.04
C LEU A 263 -8.40 1.85 2.28
N TYR A 264 -7.84 2.09 3.47
CA TYR A 264 -8.66 2.15 4.70
C TYR A 264 -8.23 3.19 5.74
N ASN A 265 -9.21 3.70 6.51
CA ASN A 265 -9.02 4.72 7.55
C ASN A 265 -8.26 6.00 7.09
N ASN A 266 -8.30 6.34 5.80
CA ASN A 266 -7.70 7.57 5.29
C ASN A 266 -8.67 8.74 5.40
N TYR A 267 -8.15 9.95 5.56
CA TYR A 267 -8.92 11.19 5.49
C TYR A 267 -8.55 11.97 4.23
N THR A 268 -9.56 12.35 3.45
CA THR A 268 -9.39 13.10 2.20
C THR A 268 -10.35 14.28 2.21
N ARG A 269 -9.83 15.50 2.03
CA ARG A 269 -10.65 16.73 1.98
C ARG A 269 -10.26 17.65 0.84
N ASN A 270 -11.20 18.48 0.41
CA ASN A 270 -10.97 19.62 -0.50
C ASN A 270 -10.27 19.25 -1.83
N TRP A 271 -10.47 18.03 -2.34
CA TRP A 271 -9.82 17.61 -3.59
C TRP A 271 -10.27 18.44 -4.80
N GLY A 272 -9.45 18.48 -5.85
CA GLY A 272 -9.72 19.26 -7.05
C GLY A 272 -10.75 18.60 -7.97
N ILE A 273 -10.39 17.45 -8.53
CA ILE A 273 -11.08 16.78 -9.63
C ILE A 273 -11.82 15.52 -9.11
N TYR A 274 -11.08 14.55 -8.57
CA TYR A 274 -11.60 13.32 -7.99
C TYR A 274 -10.69 12.83 -6.86
N ALA A 275 -11.21 12.03 -5.93
CA ALA A 275 -10.38 11.37 -4.93
C ALA A 275 -9.80 10.06 -5.47
N VAL A 276 -10.56 8.96 -5.40
CA VAL A 276 -10.15 7.63 -5.90
C VAL A 276 -10.54 7.50 -7.38
N CYS A 277 -9.69 6.86 -8.19
CA CYS A 277 -10.02 6.42 -9.55
C CYS A 277 -9.58 4.97 -9.75
N ALA A 278 -10.55 4.07 -9.89
CA ALA A 278 -10.37 2.77 -10.51
C ALA A 278 -10.48 2.94 -12.03
N SER A 279 -9.41 2.64 -12.76
CA SER A 279 -9.40 2.58 -14.23
C SER A 279 -9.30 1.11 -14.66
N VAL A 280 -8.51 0.80 -15.70
CA VAL A 280 -8.35 -0.53 -16.29
C VAL A 280 -8.21 -1.61 -15.22
N GLU A 281 -9.09 -2.62 -15.22
CA GLU A 281 -9.06 -3.84 -14.39
C GLU A 281 -8.71 -3.66 -12.89
N SER A 282 -9.02 -2.49 -12.33
CA SER A 282 -8.56 -2.12 -10.99
C SER A 282 -9.41 -2.75 -9.89
N GLN A 283 -8.76 -3.29 -8.86
CA GLN A 283 -9.42 -3.88 -7.70
C GLN A 283 -9.14 -3.01 -6.47
N ILE A 284 -10.11 -2.18 -6.08
CA ILE A 284 -9.96 -1.28 -4.91
C ILE A 284 -10.96 -1.67 -3.83
N PHE A 285 -10.46 -2.06 -2.66
CA PHE A 285 -11.27 -2.24 -1.46
C PHE A 285 -11.14 -0.99 -0.58
N SER A 286 -12.19 -0.16 -0.57
CA SER A 286 -12.26 1.08 0.22
C SER A 286 -13.08 0.86 1.49
N GLN A 287 -12.48 1.05 2.67
CA GLN A 287 -13.15 0.82 3.95
C GLN A 287 -12.91 1.97 4.93
N CYS A 288 -13.95 2.45 5.62
CA CYS A 288 -13.82 3.40 6.73
C CYS A 288 -13.01 4.69 6.41
N ASN A 289 -12.93 5.08 5.13
CA ASN A 289 -12.29 6.32 4.71
C ASN A 289 -13.25 7.50 4.88
N ILE A 290 -12.74 8.65 5.30
CA ILE A 290 -13.48 9.90 5.45
C ILE A 290 -13.23 10.76 4.21
N TYR A 291 -14.30 11.10 3.48
CA TYR A 291 -14.26 11.97 2.30
C TYR A 291 -15.04 13.26 2.56
N GLU A 292 -14.33 14.33 2.92
CA GLU A 292 -14.93 15.65 3.13
C GLU A 292 -14.98 16.41 1.80
N ALA A 293 -16.11 16.26 1.12
CA ALA A 293 -16.33 16.74 -0.25
C ALA A 293 -16.48 18.27 -0.39
N GLY A 294 -16.59 19.00 0.73
CA GLY A 294 -16.92 20.42 0.74
C GLY A 294 -18.24 20.67 0.00
N GLN A 295 -18.18 21.44 -1.09
CA GLN A 295 -19.35 21.76 -1.94
C GLN A 295 -19.63 20.72 -3.05
N LYS A 296 -18.81 19.66 -3.19
CA LYS A 296 -19.01 18.66 -4.26
C LYS A 296 -20.12 17.67 -3.88
N LYS A 297 -21.10 17.49 -4.78
CA LYS A 297 -22.25 16.60 -4.60
C LYS A 297 -22.13 15.24 -5.30
N LEU A 298 -21.10 15.04 -6.12
CA LEU A 298 -20.94 13.84 -6.95
C LEU A 298 -20.08 12.79 -6.25
N ALA A 299 -20.70 11.70 -5.80
CA ALA A 299 -20.02 10.61 -5.10
C ALA A 299 -19.30 9.63 -6.05
N PHE A 300 -19.89 9.34 -7.23
CA PHE A 300 -19.34 8.42 -8.21
C PHE A 300 -19.56 8.94 -9.64
N LYS A 301 -18.59 8.70 -10.54
CA LYS A 301 -18.70 9.07 -11.96
C LYS A 301 -17.98 8.04 -12.84
N TYR A 302 -18.67 7.54 -13.87
CA TYR A 302 -18.03 6.81 -14.95
C TYR A 302 -17.32 7.78 -15.91
N LEU A 303 -16.11 7.44 -16.32
CA LEU A 303 -15.30 8.15 -17.30
C LEU A 303 -14.75 7.12 -18.29
N THR A 304 -14.75 7.43 -19.58
CA THR A 304 -13.97 6.67 -20.56
C THR A 304 -12.49 6.87 -20.24
N GLU A 305 -11.73 5.79 -20.09
CA GLU A 305 -10.27 5.89 -20.01
C GLU A 305 -9.77 6.50 -21.32
N LYS A 306 -9.22 7.71 -21.24
CA LYS A 306 -8.46 8.27 -22.36
C LYS A 306 -7.16 7.48 -22.45
N ALA A 307 -6.86 6.96 -23.64
CA ALA A 307 -5.51 6.51 -23.93
C ALA A 307 -4.54 7.64 -23.60
N SER A 308 -3.49 7.34 -22.84
CA SER A 308 -2.38 8.28 -22.64
C SER A 308 -1.70 8.43 -24.00
N CYS A 309 -1.85 9.60 -24.64
CA CYS A 309 -1.02 9.99 -25.78
C CYS A 309 0.39 10.33 -25.30
#